data_AF-A0A955TIE3-F1
#
_entry.id   AF-A0A955TIE3-F1
#
_cell.length_a   1.000
_cell.length_b   1.000
_cell.length_c   1.000
_cell.angle_alpha   90.00
_cell.angle_beta   90.00
_cell.angle_gamma   90.00
#
_symmetry.space_group_name_H-M   'P 1'
#
loop_
_entity.id
_entity.type
_entity.pdbx_description
1 polymer ?
#
loop_
_entity_poly.entity_id
_entity_poly.type
_entity_poly.pdbx_seq_one_letter_code
_entity_poly.pdbx_strand_id
1 'polypeptide(L)'
;APNSRKAFNAQIHLKQLGRTVPSDMIHGVWMGFFKVSAQGVTQLHEILTELLADPKHRKAGMAILFQELLRRNYPIRVLYTVGHWLDINSLDDVVEAGNF
;
A
#
# COMPACT_ATOMS: atom_id res chain seq x y z
N ALA A 1 9.44 2.84 -16.47
CA ALA A 1 8.33 3.01 -15.52
C ALA A 1 8.86 2.88 -14.09
N PRO A 2 8.22 3.53 -13.09
CA PRO A 2 8.65 3.52 -11.69
C PRO A 2 8.86 2.11 -11.11
N ASN A 3 8.11 1.11 -11.58
CA ASN A 3 8.20 -0.30 -11.19
C ASN A 3 9.31 -1.12 -11.88
N SER A 4 10.22 -0.49 -12.61
CA SER A 4 11.32 -1.23 -13.25
C SER A 4 12.40 -1.66 -12.25
N ARG A 5 13.09 -2.79 -12.51
CA ARG A 5 14.24 -3.26 -11.69
C ARG A 5 15.36 -2.22 -11.56
N LYS A 6 15.48 -1.33 -12.54
CA LYS A 6 16.46 -0.21 -12.54
C LYS A 6 16.17 0.82 -11.43
N ALA A 7 14.97 0.82 -10.87
CA ALA A 7 14.54 1.77 -9.87
C ALA A 7 14.83 1.34 -8.43
N PHE A 8 15.47 0.17 -8.21
CA PHE A 8 15.77 -0.33 -6.87
C PHE A 8 16.57 0.67 -6.01
N ASN A 9 17.53 1.37 -6.63
CA ASN A 9 18.34 2.39 -5.96
C ASN A 9 17.71 3.79 -6.00
N ALA A 10 16.55 3.96 -6.64
CA ALA A 10 15.86 5.25 -6.71
C ALA A 10 14.94 5.44 -5.50
N GLN A 11 14.81 6.70 -5.06
CA GLN A 11 13.82 7.06 -4.04
C GLN A 11 12.47 7.32 -4.70
N ILE A 12 11.64 6.28 -4.78
CA ILE A 12 10.28 6.41 -5.29
C ILE A 12 9.32 6.62 -4.13
N HIS A 13 8.39 7.56 -4.31
CA HIS A 13 7.41 7.92 -3.30
C HIS A 13 5.99 7.71 -3.81
N LEU A 14 5.11 7.22 -2.93
CA LEU A 14 3.70 7.06 -3.21
C LEU A 14 3.07 8.42 -3.47
N LYS A 15 2.22 8.51 -4.51
CA LYS A 15 1.45 9.73 -4.83
C LYS A 15 -0.03 9.58 -4.56
N GLN A 16 -0.56 8.38 -4.80
CA GLN A 16 -1.96 8.06 -4.57
C GLN A 16 -2.11 6.54 -4.46
N LEU A 17 -3.06 6.08 -3.65
CA LEU A 17 -3.46 4.68 -3.58
C LEU A 17 -4.98 4.57 -3.47
N GLY A 18 -5.59 3.73 -4.31
CA GLY A 18 -7.02 3.49 -4.30
C GLY A 18 -7.62 3.25 -5.68
N ARG A 19 -8.94 3.11 -5.74
CA ARG A 19 -9.69 2.74 -6.95
C ARG A 19 -9.91 3.89 -7.93
N THR A 20 -9.55 5.11 -7.55
CA THR A 20 -9.75 6.33 -8.36
C THR A 20 -8.51 6.73 -9.16
N VAL A 21 -7.45 5.93 -9.12
CA VAL A 21 -6.23 6.18 -9.91
C VAL A 21 -6.51 5.85 -11.38
N PRO A 22 -6.29 6.78 -12.32
CA PRO A 22 -6.40 6.51 -13.76
C PRO A 22 -5.50 5.34 -14.19
N SER A 23 -5.96 4.49 -15.10
CA SER A 23 -5.27 3.24 -15.46
C SER A 23 -3.86 3.45 -15.99
N ASP A 24 -3.62 4.52 -16.73
CA ASP A 24 -2.32 4.94 -17.26
C ASP A 24 -1.37 5.49 -16.18
N MET A 25 -1.87 5.77 -14.98
CA MET A 25 -1.10 6.23 -13.82
C MET A 25 -0.88 5.13 -12.77
N ILE A 26 -1.37 3.91 -13.01
CA ILE A 26 -1.17 2.77 -12.11
C ILE A 26 0.22 2.19 -12.35
N HIS A 27 1.08 2.31 -11.34
CA HIS A 27 2.46 1.81 -11.40
C HIS A 27 2.71 0.59 -10.51
N GLY A 28 1.70 0.01 -9.87
CA GLY A 28 1.85 -1.18 -9.04
C GLY A 28 0.60 -1.52 -8.22
N VAL A 29 0.67 -2.62 -7.47
CA VAL A 29 -0.40 -3.14 -6.60
C VAL A 29 0.09 -3.16 -5.15
N TRP A 30 -0.82 -2.87 -4.22
CA TRP A 30 -0.56 -3.00 -2.79
C TRP A 30 -0.59 -4.48 -2.37
N MET A 31 0.51 -4.97 -1.80
CA MET A 31 0.71 -6.40 -1.48
C MET A 31 0.70 -6.71 0.02
N GLY A 32 0.34 -5.74 0.88
CA GLY A 32 0.18 -5.98 2.32
C GLY A 32 1.37 -5.63 3.24
N PHE A 33 2.53 -5.26 2.70
CA PHE A 33 3.72 -4.93 3.52
C PHE A 33 3.89 -3.44 3.76
N PHE A 34 3.74 -3.00 5.02
CA PHE A 34 4.04 -1.63 5.44
C PHE A 34 5.10 -1.64 6.54
N LYS A 35 6.26 -1.05 6.26
CA LYS A 35 7.31 -0.85 7.28
C LYS A 35 7.23 0.56 7.82
N VAL A 36 7.24 0.68 9.14
CA VAL A 36 7.20 1.95 9.88
C VAL A 36 8.39 2.00 10.84
N SER A 37 9.01 3.17 11.02
CA SER A 37 10.04 3.34 12.04
C SER A 37 9.42 3.37 13.44
N ALA A 38 10.22 3.16 14.48
CA ALA A 38 9.74 3.25 15.87
C ALA A 38 9.07 4.61 16.15
N GLN A 39 9.66 5.70 15.66
CA GLN A 39 9.06 7.04 15.75
C GLN A 39 7.76 7.14 14.93
N GLY A 40 7.77 6.61 13.69
CA GLY A 40 6.64 6.57 12.78
C GLY A 40 5.40 5.89 13.38
N VAL A 41 5.61 4.87 14.21
CA VAL A 41 4.54 4.11 14.85
C VAL A 41 3.71 5.00 15.78
N THR A 42 4.33 5.92 16.54
CA THR A 42 3.59 6.83 17.42
C THR A 42 2.64 7.73 16.62
N GLN A 43 3.14 8.36 15.54
CA GLN A 43 2.31 9.21 14.69
C GLN A 43 1.21 8.39 13.97
N LEU A 44 1.54 7.17 13.54
CA LEU A 44 0.58 6.27 12.93
C LEU A 44 -0.57 5.91 13.88
N HIS A 45 -0.27 5.67 15.16
CA HIS A 45 -1.29 5.37 16.17
C HIS A 45 -2.25 6.55 16.39
N GLU A 46 -1.75 7.78 16.42
CA GLU A 46 -2.58 8.98 16.54
C GLU A 46 -3.52 9.11 15.34
N ILE A 47 -2.99 8.98 14.12
CA ILE A 47 -3.77 9.05 12.87
C ILE A 47 -4.85 7.94 12.84
N LEU A 48 -4.48 6.71 13.22
CA LEU A 48 -5.43 5.59 13.26
C LEU A 48 -6.53 5.83 14.30
N THR A 49 -6.19 6.34 15.47
CA THR A 49 -7.17 6.71 16.50
C THR A 49 -8.18 7.72 15.97
N GLU A 50 -7.70 8.77 15.30
CA GLU A 50 -8.55 9.80 14.69
C GLU A 50 -9.43 9.23 13.56
N LEU A 51 -8.86 8.41 12.67
CA LEU A 51 -9.62 7.79 11.58
C LEU A 51 -10.73 6.88 12.14
N LEU A 52 -10.41 6.02 13.10
CA LEU A 52 -11.32 5.03 13.66
C LEU A 52 -12.39 5.64 14.59
N ALA A 53 -12.22 6.88 15.03
CA ALA A 53 -13.25 7.63 15.73
C ALA A 53 -14.49 7.86 14.84
N ASP A 54 -14.32 7.97 13.51
CA ASP A 54 -15.44 7.97 12.57
C ASP A 54 -15.91 6.52 12.31
N PRO A 55 -17.17 6.18 12.63
CA PRO A 55 -17.76 4.86 12.34
C PRO A 55 -17.58 4.37 10.90
N LYS A 56 -17.51 5.28 9.93
CA LYS A 56 -17.34 4.94 8.51
C LYS A 56 -16.00 4.28 8.22
N HIS A 57 -14.95 4.61 8.98
CA HIS A 57 -13.60 4.10 8.74
C HIS A 57 -13.28 2.81 9.48
N ARG A 58 -14.14 2.33 10.38
CA ARG A 58 -13.89 1.08 11.14
C ARG A 58 -13.79 -0.17 10.27
N LYS A 59 -14.29 -0.11 9.02
CA LYS A 59 -14.16 -1.16 8.00
C LYS A 59 -13.40 -0.68 6.76
N ALA A 60 -12.73 0.46 6.85
CA ALA A 60 -11.95 0.98 5.73
C ALA A 60 -10.71 0.11 5.48
N GLY A 61 -10.35 -0.03 4.20
CA GLY A 61 -9.10 -0.65 3.81
C GLY A 61 -7.90 0.30 3.95
N MET A 62 -6.71 -0.24 3.74
CA MET A 62 -5.42 0.48 3.83
C MET A 62 -5.33 1.72 2.93
N ALA A 63 -6.10 1.78 1.85
CA ALA A 63 -6.18 2.96 0.98
C ALA A 63 -6.54 4.23 1.75
N ILE A 64 -7.49 4.17 2.69
CA ILE A 64 -7.86 5.34 3.49
C ILE A 64 -6.70 5.80 4.36
N LEU A 65 -5.99 4.87 5.01
CA LEU A 65 -4.82 5.20 5.81
C LEU A 65 -3.71 5.86 4.97
N PHE A 66 -3.37 5.28 3.82
CA PHE A 66 -2.31 5.85 2.97
C PHE A 66 -2.69 7.22 2.40
N GLN A 67 -3.95 7.41 2.01
CA GLN A 67 -4.43 8.72 1.56
C GLN A 67 -4.37 9.75 2.68
N GLU A 68 -4.68 9.38 3.92
CA GLU A 68 -4.58 10.28 5.07
C GLU A 68 -3.13 10.63 5.40
N LEU A 69 -2.21 9.66 5.35
CA LEU A 69 -0.77 9.91 5.51
C LEU A 69 -0.25 10.89 4.44
N LEU A 70 -0.65 10.70 3.18
CA LEU A 70 -0.29 11.60 2.08
C LEU A 70 -0.88 13.00 2.27
N ARG A 71 -2.14 13.09 2.71
CA ARG A 71 -2.83 14.36 3.01
C ARG A 71 -2.11 15.14 4.11
N ARG A 72 -1.52 14.46 5.09
CA ARG A 72 -0.68 15.04 6.16
C ARG A 72 0.79 15.22 5.77
N ASN A 73 1.13 15.06 4.49
CA ASN A 73 2.48 15.22 3.94
C ASN A 73 3.54 14.24 4.50
N TYR A 74 3.14 13.08 5.02
CA TYR A 74 4.11 12.04 5.37
C TYR A 74 4.70 11.40 4.10
N PRO A 75 6.04 11.35 3.97
CA PRO A 75 6.67 10.69 2.82
C PRO A 75 6.54 9.17 2.96
N ILE A 76 5.97 8.52 1.94
CA ILE A 76 5.86 7.06 1.88
C ILE A 76 6.76 6.55 0.76
N ARG A 77 7.88 5.93 1.12
CA ARG A 77 8.79 5.31 0.15
C ARG A 77 8.21 4.00 -0.36
N VAL A 78 8.18 3.83 -1.68
CA VAL A 78 7.74 2.61 -2.35
C VAL A 78 8.95 1.78 -2.75
N LEU A 79 8.91 0.50 -2.42
CA LEU A 79 9.85 -0.51 -2.90
C LEU A 79 9.09 -1.49 -3.78
N TYR A 80 9.40 -1.47 -5.07
CA TYR A 80 8.84 -2.44 -6.02
C TYR A 80 9.59 -3.76 -5.92
N THR A 81 8.85 -4.84 -5.67
CA THR A 81 9.33 -6.21 -5.83
C THR A 81 8.77 -6.80 -7.13
N VAL A 82 9.43 -7.83 -7.65
CA VAL A 82 9.04 -8.50 -8.89
C VAL A 82 9.07 -10.02 -8.68
N GLY A 83 8.00 -10.70 -9.09
CA GLY A 83 7.88 -12.17 -9.02
C GLY A 83 7.62 -12.72 -7.61
N HIS A 84 7.27 -14.01 -7.55
CA HIS A 84 7.14 -14.84 -6.34
C HIS A 84 6.19 -14.30 -5.25
N TRP A 85 5.13 -13.62 -5.66
CA TRP A 85 4.02 -13.26 -4.77
C TRP A 85 2.72 -13.62 -5.48
N LEU A 86 1.85 -14.30 -4.76
CA LEU A 86 0.52 -14.71 -5.21
C LEU A 86 -0.50 -14.24 -4.18
N ASP A 87 -1.52 -13.54 -4.64
CA ASP A 87 -2.65 -13.11 -3.82
C ASP A 87 -3.76 -14.16 -3.90
N ILE A 88 -4.05 -14.84 -2.79
CA ILE A 88 -5.05 -15.91 -2.75
C ILE A 88 -6.33 -15.35 -2.11
N ASN A 89 -7.34 -15.10 -2.94
CA ASN A 89 -8.64 -14.57 -2.53
C ASN A 89 -9.81 -15.52 -2.79
N SER A 90 -9.56 -16.64 -3.49
CA SER A 90 -10.56 -17.62 -3.91
C SER A 90 -10.00 -19.05 -3.86
N LEU A 91 -10.89 -20.04 -3.99
CA LEU A 91 -10.49 -21.44 -4.09
C LEU A 91 -9.70 -21.72 -5.38
N ASP A 92 -10.04 -21.03 -6.47
CA ASP A 92 -9.35 -21.17 -7.75
C ASP A 92 -7.89 -20.70 -7.63
N ASP A 93 -7.65 -19.59 -6.90
CA ASP A 93 -6.29 -19.10 -6.63
C ASP A 93 -5.45 -20.14 -5.87
N VAL A 94 -6.06 -20.97 -5.02
CA VAL A 94 -5.36 -22.05 -4.29
C VAL A 94 -4.91 -23.17 -5.24
N VAL A 95 -5.76 -23.51 -6.23
CA VAL A 95 -5.40 -24.52 -7.24
C VAL A 95 -4.25 -24.01 -8.11
N GLU A 96 -4.28 -22.74 -8.50
CA GLU A 96 -3.19 -22.10 -9.22
C GLU A 96 -1.91 -22.02 -8.37
N ALA A 97 -2.02 -21.73 -7.08
CA ALA A 97 -0.91 -21.71 -6.13
C ALA A 97 -0.15 -23.03 -6.05
N GLY A 98 -0.83 -24.17 -6.25
CA GLY A 98 -0.20 -25.49 -6.26
C GLY A 98 0.82 -25.69 -7.39
N ASN A 99 0.79 -24.85 -8.43
CA ASN A 99 1.70 -24.89 -9.58
C ASN A 99 2.73 -23.75 -9.58
N PHE A 100 2.79 -22.95 -8.50
CA PHE A 100 3.53 -21.69 -8.42
C PHE A 100 4.97 -21.83 -7.93
#